data_AF-A0AAU4DEL3-F1
#
_entry.id   AF-A0AAU4DEL3-F1
#
_cell.length_a   1.000
_cell.length_b   1.000
_cell.length_c   1.000
_cell.angle_alpha   90.00
_cell.angle_beta   90.00
_cell.angle_gamma   90.00
#
_symmetry.space_group_name_H-M   'P 1'
#
loop_
_entity.id
_entity.type
_entity.pdbx_description
1 polymer ?
#
loop_
_entity_poly.entity_id
_entity_poly.type
_entity_poly.pdbx_seq_one_letter_code
_entity_poly.pdbx_strand_id
1 'polypeptide(L)'
;MTSTLEALARIVAEPDGRGGTALPVLAGAGPIALRRTRGDRVTLIGSMAAPLGGDRLALRVDVRPGATLELTSAAATISLPGHDGGPAHYTLDLTVGEGARLVWLPEPVVAATGSRLILTTRITLAPGARLRYREEQVLGRHHDWSRGAPPGRLTSRLTVHRAGRPILDQQTDLGPGAPGWDGPASLGGHRTAGQLLTVGLPAPPPPPPGGDAALLALPGEGATLLTALAPDALALRRLLTNDRQRCVEPVTHRP
;
A
#
# COMPACT_ATOMS: atom_id res chain seq x y z
N MET A 1 -21.62 -24.23 -5.82
CA MET A 1 -20.33 -23.98 -6.51
C MET A 1 -19.70 -22.78 -5.84
N THR A 2 -18.71 -23.01 -4.98
CA THR A 2 -17.93 -21.97 -4.29
C THR A 2 -16.87 -21.46 -5.26
N SER A 3 -17.11 -20.34 -5.94
CA SER A 3 -16.11 -19.76 -6.84
C SER A 3 -15.13 -18.92 -6.03
N THR A 4 -14.09 -19.56 -5.49
CA THR A 4 -12.91 -18.86 -4.99
C THR A 4 -12.14 -18.29 -6.18
N LEU A 5 -11.90 -16.98 -6.21
CA LEU A 5 -11.13 -16.35 -7.28
C LEU A 5 -9.64 -16.32 -6.92
N GLU A 6 -8.80 -16.83 -7.81
CA GLU A 6 -7.36 -16.62 -7.75
C GLU A 6 -6.91 -15.71 -8.90
N ALA A 7 -6.20 -14.63 -8.58
CA ALA A 7 -5.75 -13.68 -9.59
C ALA A 7 -4.35 -13.14 -9.28
N LEU A 8 -3.55 -12.99 -10.33
CA LEU A 8 -2.20 -12.45 -10.26
C LEU A 8 -2.05 -11.30 -11.27
N ALA A 9 -1.52 -10.18 -10.80
CA ALA A 9 -1.01 -9.10 -11.62
C ALA A 9 0.51 -8.98 -11.48
N ARG A 10 1.18 -8.63 -12.57
CA ARG A 10 2.65 -8.52 -12.66
C ARG A 10 3.05 -7.25 -13.38
N ILE A 11 3.98 -6.51 -12.78
CA ILE A 11 4.67 -5.36 -13.36
C ILE A 11 6.15 -5.67 -13.35
N VAL A 12 6.81 -5.53 -14.50
CA VAL A 12 8.28 -5.44 -14.59
C VAL A 12 8.61 -4.10 -15.21
N ALA A 13 9.44 -3.32 -14.52
CA ALA A 13 9.96 -2.03 -14.99
C ALA A 13 11.47 -2.16 -15.19
N GLU A 14 11.98 -1.71 -16.34
CA GLU A 14 13.40 -1.78 -16.68
C GLU A 14 13.88 -0.54 -17.42
N PRO A 15 15.19 -0.20 -17.39
CA PRO A 15 15.71 0.91 -18.18
C PRO A 15 15.43 0.70 -19.67
N ASP A 16 14.97 1.74 -20.38
CA ASP A 16 14.71 1.67 -21.82
C ASP A 16 15.94 1.93 -22.70
N GLY A 17 17.11 2.15 -22.08
CA GLY A 17 18.37 2.51 -22.75
C GLY A 17 18.44 3.96 -23.23
N ARG A 18 17.41 4.78 -22.99
CA ARG A 18 17.28 6.19 -23.43
C ARG A 18 17.07 7.16 -22.27
N GLY A 19 17.35 6.71 -21.04
CA GLY A 19 17.13 7.48 -19.81
C GLY A 19 15.70 7.39 -19.26
N GLY A 20 14.82 6.58 -19.86
CA GLY A 20 13.46 6.32 -19.39
C GLY A 20 13.28 4.89 -18.86
N THR A 21 12.02 4.47 -18.75
CA THR A 21 11.64 3.13 -18.28
C THR A 21 10.69 2.46 -19.27
N ALA A 22 11.04 1.23 -19.62
CA ALA A 22 10.19 0.29 -20.33
C ALA A 22 9.40 -0.57 -19.34
N LEU A 23 8.22 -1.02 -19.76
CA LEU A 23 7.34 -1.90 -18.98
C LEU A 23 7.14 -3.21 -19.75
N PRO A 24 8.17 -4.07 -19.89
CA PRO A 24 8.10 -5.30 -20.67
C PRO A 24 7.05 -6.30 -20.14
N VAL A 25 6.69 -6.21 -18.87
CA VAL A 25 5.57 -6.95 -18.29
C VAL A 25 4.61 -5.97 -17.65
N LEU A 26 3.40 -5.92 -18.18
CA LEU A 26 2.26 -5.20 -17.62
C LEU A 26 1.02 -6.09 -17.80
N ALA A 27 0.93 -7.12 -16.96
CA ALA A 27 -0.06 -8.18 -17.10
C ALA A 27 -0.97 -8.20 -15.86
N GLY A 28 -2.27 -8.09 -16.06
CA GLY A 28 -3.27 -8.18 -15.00
C GLY A 28 -4.25 -9.30 -15.29
N ALA A 29 -4.59 -10.10 -14.29
CA ALA A 29 -5.76 -10.97 -14.31
C ALA A 29 -6.89 -10.28 -13.55
N GLY A 30 -8.13 -10.40 -14.04
CA GLY A 30 -9.31 -9.94 -13.29
C GLY A 30 -9.27 -10.51 -11.87
N PRO A 31 -9.37 -9.69 -10.81
CA PRO A 31 -9.98 -8.35 -10.75
C PRO A 31 -8.98 -7.19 -10.84
N ILE A 32 -7.70 -7.45 -11.11
CA ILE A 32 -6.63 -6.45 -11.13
C ILE A 32 -6.23 -6.15 -12.58
N ALA A 33 -6.73 -5.04 -13.12
CA ALA A 33 -6.28 -4.51 -14.40
C ALA A 33 -5.17 -3.47 -14.21
N LEU A 34 -4.20 -3.45 -15.12
CA LEU A 34 -3.07 -2.52 -15.07
C LEU A 34 -3.07 -1.66 -16.33
N ARG A 35 -2.91 -0.35 -16.16
CA ARG A 35 -2.83 0.60 -17.28
C ARG A 35 -1.62 1.51 -17.12
N ARG A 36 -0.80 1.58 -18.17
CA ARG A 36 0.23 2.61 -18.30
C ARG A 36 -0.47 3.93 -18.56
N THR A 37 -0.27 4.92 -17.71
CA THR A 37 -0.94 6.23 -17.84
C THR A 37 0.00 7.34 -18.30
N ARG A 38 1.29 7.28 -17.98
CA ARG A 38 2.31 8.22 -18.50
C ARG A 38 3.69 7.64 -18.28
N GLY A 39 4.56 7.55 -19.29
CA GLY A 39 5.97 7.20 -19.08
C GLY A 39 6.16 5.95 -18.20
N ASP A 40 6.72 6.12 -17.01
CA ASP A 40 6.96 5.13 -15.96
C ASP A 40 5.81 4.96 -14.95
N ARG A 41 4.66 5.60 -15.19
CA ARG A 41 3.49 5.56 -14.32
C ARG A 41 2.47 4.51 -14.76
N VAL A 42 2.13 3.66 -13.81
CA VAL A 42 1.09 2.62 -13.91
C VAL A 42 -0.03 2.93 -12.93
N THR A 43 -1.27 2.74 -13.38
CA THR A 43 -2.48 2.81 -12.57
C THR A 43 -3.13 1.45 -12.50
N LEU A 44 -3.31 0.96 -11.27
CA LEU A 44 -4.07 -0.24 -10.96
C LEU A 44 -5.57 0.10 -10.97
N ILE A 45 -6.35 -0.71 -11.67
CA ILE A 45 -7.80 -0.55 -11.80
C ILE A 45 -8.46 -1.83 -11.30
N GLY A 46 -9.34 -1.70 -10.30
CA GLY A 46 -10.24 -2.78 -9.90
C GLY A 46 -11.28 -2.98 -11.00
N SER A 47 -11.16 -4.06 -11.78
CA SER A 47 -12.07 -4.35 -12.90
C SER A 47 -13.33 -5.13 -12.47
N MET A 48 -13.33 -5.67 -11.25
CA MET A 48 -14.44 -6.38 -10.63
C MET A 48 -14.45 -6.11 -9.12
N ALA A 49 -15.56 -6.40 -8.46
CA ALA A 49 -15.65 -6.34 -7.00
C ALA A 49 -14.80 -7.45 -6.38
N ALA A 50 -13.67 -7.08 -5.79
CA ALA A 50 -12.77 -7.96 -5.07
C ALA A 50 -11.85 -7.12 -4.17
N PRO A 51 -11.31 -7.68 -3.08
CA PRO A 51 -11.42 -9.08 -2.65
C PRO A 51 -12.76 -9.41 -1.97
N LEU A 52 -13.36 -10.54 -2.34
CA LEU A 52 -14.45 -11.19 -1.60
C LEU A 52 -13.87 -12.28 -0.68
N GLY A 53 -14.55 -12.59 0.43
CA GLY A 53 -14.13 -13.67 1.33
C GLY A 53 -13.87 -14.99 0.58
N GLY A 54 -12.67 -15.55 0.78
CA GLY A 54 -12.17 -16.72 0.06
C GLY A 54 -11.16 -16.39 -1.05
N ASP A 55 -11.25 -15.20 -1.68
CA ASP A 55 -10.38 -14.82 -2.80
C ASP A 55 -8.89 -14.81 -2.44
N ARG A 56 -8.04 -15.05 -3.43
CA ARG A 56 -6.59 -14.98 -3.34
C ARG A 56 -6.05 -14.09 -4.46
N LEU A 57 -5.73 -12.85 -4.11
CA LEU A 57 -5.20 -11.86 -5.02
C LEU A 57 -3.70 -11.69 -4.79
N ALA A 58 -2.94 -11.49 -5.86
CA ALA A 58 -1.53 -11.18 -5.80
C ALA A 58 -1.15 -10.08 -6.79
N LEU A 59 -0.31 -9.14 -6.36
CA LEU A 59 0.37 -8.19 -7.21
C LEU A 59 1.88 -8.32 -7.00
N ARG A 60 2.60 -8.61 -8.09
CA ARG A 60 4.06 -8.68 -8.10
C ARG A 60 4.63 -7.51 -8.88
N VAL A 61 5.53 -6.76 -8.26
CA VAL A 61 6.21 -5.63 -8.87
C VAL A 61 7.70 -5.85 -8.81
N ASP A 62 8.36 -5.84 -9.96
CA ASP A 62 9.81 -5.95 -10.09
C ASP A 62 10.34 -4.69 -10.80
N VAL A 63 10.99 -3.82 -10.06
CA VAL A 63 11.66 -2.64 -10.59
C VAL A 63 13.14 -2.98 -10.74
N ARG A 64 13.57 -3.31 -11.95
CA ARG A 64 14.93 -3.75 -12.26
C ARG A 64 15.97 -2.65 -11.99
N PRO A 65 17.26 -3.01 -11.85
CA PRO A 65 18.31 -2.04 -11.56
C PRO A 65 18.25 -0.78 -12.44
N GLY A 66 18.39 0.39 -11.82
CA GLY A 66 18.34 1.70 -12.48
C GLY A 66 16.97 2.14 -13.00
N ALA A 67 15.92 1.32 -12.97
CA ALA A 67 14.59 1.70 -13.44
C ALA A 67 13.83 2.55 -12.40
N THR A 68 12.83 3.30 -12.88
CA THR A 68 11.89 4.03 -12.02
C THR A 68 10.47 3.55 -12.32
N LEU A 69 9.64 3.40 -11.29
CA LEU A 69 8.23 3.06 -11.43
C LEU A 69 7.40 3.92 -10.47
N GLU A 70 6.39 4.59 -11.02
CA GLU A 70 5.32 5.21 -10.25
C GLU A 70 4.06 4.35 -10.34
N LEU A 71 3.56 3.89 -9.20
CA LEU A 71 2.34 3.10 -9.11
C LEU A 71 1.29 3.87 -8.29
N THR A 72 0.05 3.77 -8.73
CA THR A 72 -1.12 4.27 -8.02
C THR A 72 -2.32 3.35 -8.30
N SER A 73 -3.46 3.58 -7.66
CA SER A 73 -4.71 2.92 -8.03
C SER A 73 -5.78 3.94 -8.37
N ALA A 74 -6.70 3.57 -9.26
CA ALA A 74 -7.79 4.45 -9.70
C ALA A 74 -8.89 4.60 -8.64
N ALA A 75 -9.02 3.61 -7.76
CA ALA A 75 -10.03 3.56 -6.72
C ALA A 75 -9.53 2.78 -5.51
N ALA A 76 -10.23 2.94 -4.39
CA ALA A 76 -10.02 2.15 -3.19
C ALA A 76 -10.23 0.66 -3.47
N THR A 77 -9.43 -0.18 -2.81
CA THR A 77 -9.68 -1.63 -2.77
C THR A 77 -10.69 -1.90 -1.67
N ILE A 78 -11.87 -2.42 -2.00
CA ILE A 78 -12.93 -2.66 -1.01
C ILE A 78 -13.02 -4.17 -0.76
N SER A 79 -12.61 -4.58 0.43
CA SER A 79 -12.82 -5.93 0.95
C SER A 79 -14.29 -6.12 1.31
N LEU A 80 -14.90 -7.19 0.81
CA LEU A 80 -16.31 -7.51 0.98
C LEU A 80 -16.47 -8.93 1.55
N PRO A 81 -17.59 -9.22 2.24
CA PRO A 81 -17.88 -10.57 2.71
C PRO A 81 -17.99 -11.56 1.53
N GLY A 82 -17.52 -12.78 1.74
CA GLY A 82 -17.74 -13.92 0.84
C GLY A 82 -18.76 -14.89 1.40
N HIS A 83 -19.17 -15.87 0.60
CA HIS A 83 -20.21 -16.83 0.97
C HIS A 83 -19.85 -17.66 2.22
N ASP A 84 -18.59 -18.11 2.32
CA ASP A 84 -18.15 -19.06 3.34
C ASP A 84 -17.60 -18.39 4.62
N GLY A 85 -17.67 -17.06 4.73
CA GLY A 85 -17.17 -16.31 5.91
C GLY A 85 -15.65 -16.38 6.15
N GLY A 86 -14.91 -17.04 5.27
CA GLY A 86 -13.45 -17.13 5.28
C GLY A 86 -12.77 -15.81 4.88
N PRO A 87 -11.49 -15.61 5.25
CA PRO A 87 -10.76 -14.42 4.87
C PRO A 87 -10.43 -14.43 3.37
N ALA A 88 -10.46 -13.26 2.77
CA ALA A 88 -9.77 -13.02 1.52
C ALA A 88 -8.28 -12.75 1.79
N HIS A 89 -7.44 -13.04 0.82
CA HIS A 89 -6.00 -12.83 0.88
C HIS A 89 -5.57 -11.89 -0.24
N TYR A 90 -4.81 -10.85 0.10
CA TYR A 90 -4.18 -9.98 -0.88
C TYR A 90 -2.69 -9.88 -0.59
N THR A 91 -1.87 -10.37 -1.51
CA THR A 91 -0.40 -10.36 -1.39
C THR A 91 0.21 -9.34 -2.33
N LEU A 92 1.10 -8.50 -1.80
CA LEU A 92 1.88 -7.51 -2.52
C LEU A 92 3.35 -7.89 -2.39
N ASP A 93 3.97 -8.38 -3.46
CA ASP A 93 5.40 -8.70 -3.47
C ASP A 93 6.14 -7.66 -4.32
N LEU A 94 6.95 -6.82 -3.70
CA LEU A 94 7.65 -5.70 -4.31
C LEU A 94 9.17 -5.92 -4.24
N THR A 95 9.82 -5.90 -5.39
CA THR A 95 11.28 -5.97 -5.51
C THR A 95 11.79 -4.70 -6.18
N VAL A 96 12.77 -4.05 -5.56
CA VAL A 96 13.41 -2.83 -6.09
C VAL A 96 14.91 -3.08 -6.19
N GLY A 97 15.39 -3.14 -7.42
CA GLY A 97 16.77 -3.41 -7.78
C GLY A 97 17.74 -2.28 -7.44
N GLU A 98 19.02 -2.51 -7.71
CA GLU A 98 20.09 -1.58 -7.37
C GLU A 98 19.89 -0.22 -8.05
N GLY A 99 19.98 0.87 -7.27
CA GLY A 99 19.75 2.24 -7.75
C GLY A 99 18.34 2.54 -8.27
N ALA A 100 17.46 1.54 -8.30
CA ALA A 100 16.11 1.64 -8.82
C ALA A 100 15.20 2.42 -7.85
N ARG A 101 14.07 2.89 -8.36
CA ARG A 101 13.14 3.72 -7.61
C ARG A 101 11.70 3.25 -7.77
N LEU A 102 11.03 2.97 -6.66
CA LEU A 102 9.59 2.71 -6.62
C LEU A 102 8.88 3.78 -5.79
N VAL A 103 7.91 4.46 -6.39
CA VAL A 103 6.93 5.28 -5.68
C VAL A 103 5.57 4.63 -5.84
N TRP A 104 4.99 4.15 -4.75
CA TRP A 104 3.64 3.60 -4.75
C TRP A 104 2.76 4.27 -3.70
N LEU A 105 1.81 5.06 -4.20
CA LEU A 105 0.81 5.78 -3.42
C LEU A 105 -0.60 5.35 -3.87
N PRO A 106 -1.07 4.16 -3.45
CA PRO A 106 -2.40 3.65 -3.82
C PRO A 106 -3.52 4.40 -3.10
N GLU A 107 -4.73 4.31 -3.63
CA GLU A 107 -5.95 4.60 -2.88
C GLU A 107 -6.18 3.56 -1.75
N PRO A 108 -7.00 3.88 -0.73
CA PRO A 108 -7.06 3.11 0.50
C PRO A 108 -7.63 1.70 0.33
N VAL A 109 -7.32 0.83 1.28
CA VAL A 109 -8.00 -0.45 1.48
C VAL A 109 -9.12 -0.27 2.49
N VAL A 110 -10.35 -0.64 2.11
CA VAL A 110 -11.55 -0.50 2.94
C VAL A 110 -12.03 -1.88 3.38
N ALA A 111 -12.16 -2.10 4.69
CA ALA A 111 -12.75 -3.31 5.25
C ALA A 111 -14.25 -3.10 5.49
N ALA A 112 -15.09 -3.47 4.50
CA ALA A 112 -16.55 -3.32 4.63
C ALA A 112 -17.13 -4.31 5.66
N THR A 113 -18.34 -4.03 6.13
CA THR A 113 -19.06 -4.87 7.11
C THR A 113 -19.06 -6.35 6.71
N GLY A 114 -18.71 -7.21 7.67
CA GLY A 114 -18.66 -8.67 7.48
C GLY A 114 -17.47 -9.19 6.68
N SER A 115 -16.64 -8.30 6.12
CA SER A 115 -15.43 -8.72 5.40
C SER A 115 -14.29 -9.08 6.35
N ARG A 116 -13.41 -9.97 5.88
CA ARG A 116 -12.18 -10.36 6.56
C ARG A 116 -11.06 -10.38 5.52
N LEU A 117 -10.09 -9.48 5.64
CA LEU A 117 -8.96 -9.39 4.71
C LEU A 117 -7.64 -9.63 5.44
N ILE A 118 -6.82 -10.49 4.87
CA ILE A 118 -5.42 -10.66 5.21
C ILE A 118 -4.60 -10.02 4.09
N LEU A 119 -3.99 -8.87 4.38
CA LEU A 119 -3.09 -8.13 3.50
C LEU A 119 -1.64 -8.46 3.87
N THR A 120 -0.85 -8.95 2.93
CA THR A 120 0.57 -9.23 3.15
C THR A 120 1.40 -8.43 2.16
N THR A 121 2.25 -7.54 2.66
CA THR A 121 3.14 -6.72 1.85
C THR A 121 4.59 -7.10 2.15
N ARG A 122 5.29 -7.60 1.13
CA ARG A 122 6.70 -7.95 1.20
C ARG A 122 7.50 -7.04 0.29
N ILE A 123 8.47 -6.34 0.85
CA ILE A 123 9.31 -5.40 0.12
C ILE A 123 10.76 -5.82 0.25
N THR A 124 11.41 -6.05 -0.88
CA THR A 124 12.84 -6.37 -0.96
C THR A 124 13.57 -5.27 -1.71
N LEU A 125 14.51 -4.62 -1.03
CA LEU A 125 15.29 -3.49 -1.53
C LEU A 125 16.75 -3.92 -1.69
N ALA A 126 17.31 -3.73 -2.89
CA ALA A 126 18.74 -3.86 -3.13
C ALA A 126 19.53 -2.67 -2.52
N PRO A 127 20.88 -2.72 -2.47
CA PRO A 127 21.70 -1.55 -2.19
C PRO A 127 21.32 -0.37 -3.10
N GLY A 128 21.33 0.86 -2.56
CA GLY A 128 20.96 2.06 -3.32
C GLY A 128 19.50 2.15 -3.81
N ALA A 129 18.65 1.14 -3.57
CA ALA A 129 17.23 1.18 -3.93
C ALA A 129 16.50 2.29 -3.16
N ARG A 130 15.55 2.93 -3.85
CA ARG A 130 14.75 4.05 -3.32
C ARG A 130 13.28 3.68 -3.33
N LEU A 131 12.60 3.91 -2.20
CA LEU A 131 11.22 3.53 -2.00
C LEU A 131 10.43 4.67 -1.36
N ARG A 132 9.23 4.91 -1.89
CA ARG A 132 8.14 5.56 -1.16
C ARG A 132 6.89 4.70 -1.28
N TYR A 133 6.38 4.21 -0.16
CA TYR A 133 5.20 3.33 -0.12
C TYR A 133 4.21 3.86 0.91
N ARG A 134 2.95 4.02 0.49
CA ARG A 134 1.86 4.40 1.38
C ARG A 134 0.88 3.24 1.53
N GLU A 135 0.46 2.99 2.76
CA GLU A 135 -0.66 2.13 3.09
C GLU A 135 -1.70 2.95 3.85
N GLU A 136 -2.96 2.89 3.41
CA GLU A 136 -4.10 3.50 4.08
C GLU A 136 -5.17 2.43 4.29
N GLN A 137 -5.58 2.27 5.54
CA GLN A 137 -6.55 1.29 6.00
C GLN A 137 -7.78 2.03 6.51
N VAL A 138 -8.96 1.68 6.02
CA VAL A 138 -10.24 2.29 6.39
C VAL A 138 -11.17 1.21 6.92
N LEU A 139 -11.61 1.37 8.17
CA LEU A 139 -12.57 0.46 8.79
C LEU A 139 -14.00 0.90 8.50
N GLY A 140 -14.68 0.08 7.69
CA GLY A 140 -16.07 0.26 7.31
C GLY A 140 -16.28 1.28 6.18
N ARG A 141 -17.37 1.13 5.43
CA ARG A 141 -17.81 2.16 4.48
C ARG A 141 -18.63 3.19 5.22
N HIS A 142 -18.57 4.45 4.78
CA HIS A 142 -19.36 5.52 5.38
C HIS A 142 -20.87 5.20 5.44
N HIS A 143 -21.42 4.60 4.37
CA HIS A 143 -22.81 4.14 4.32
C HIS A 143 -23.17 3.06 5.37
N ASP A 144 -22.24 2.14 5.65
CA ASP A 144 -22.49 1.06 6.62
C ASP A 144 -22.48 1.64 8.04
N TRP A 145 -21.48 2.49 8.31
CA TRP A 145 -21.33 3.17 9.58
C TRP A 145 -22.51 4.09 9.91
N SER A 146 -23.01 4.87 8.95
CA SER A 146 -24.14 5.79 9.20
C SER A 146 -25.43 5.07 9.61
N ARG A 147 -25.46 3.73 9.44
CA ARG A 147 -26.54 2.83 9.88
C ARG A 147 -26.19 2.02 11.13
N GLY A 148 -25.05 2.31 11.77
CA GLY A 148 -24.58 1.60 12.96
C GLY A 148 -24.00 0.21 12.69
N ALA A 149 -23.70 -0.15 11.44
CA ALA A 149 -23.10 -1.44 11.14
C ALA A 149 -21.62 -1.47 11.53
N PRO A 150 -21.12 -2.58 12.10
CA PRO A 150 -19.70 -2.72 12.43
C PRO A 150 -18.84 -2.79 11.16
N PRO A 151 -17.56 -2.40 11.21
CA PRO A 151 -16.65 -2.54 10.08
C PRO A 151 -16.28 -4.02 9.84
N GLY A 152 -15.53 -4.29 8.77
CA GLY A 152 -14.85 -5.57 8.59
C GLY A 152 -13.58 -5.69 9.44
N ARG A 153 -12.93 -6.85 9.39
CA ARG A 153 -11.61 -7.09 9.98
C ARG A 153 -10.51 -7.03 8.91
N LEU A 154 -9.45 -6.32 9.20
CA LEU A 154 -8.26 -6.19 8.36
C LEU A 154 -7.02 -6.54 9.18
N THR A 155 -6.34 -7.62 8.80
CA THR A 155 -5.02 -7.96 9.30
C THR A 155 -4.01 -7.60 8.21
N SER A 156 -3.10 -6.66 8.47
CA SER A 156 -2.01 -6.31 7.54
C SER A 156 -0.67 -6.70 8.13
N ARG A 157 0.18 -7.36 7.34
CA ARG A 157 1.60 -7.58 7.67
C ARG A 157 2.49 -6.93 6.62
N LEU A 158 3.36 -6.02 7.04
CA LEU A 158 4.35 -5.33 6.23
C LEU A 158 5.75 -5.76 6.65
N THR A 159 6.46 -6.43 5.74
CA THR A 159 7.86 -6.80 5.92
C THR A 159 8.73 -6.09 4.89
N VAL A 160 9.84 -5.51 5.35
CA VAL A 160 10.77 -4.78 4.49
C VAL A 160 12.19 -5.23 4.80
N HIS A 161 12.87 -5.70 3.75
CA HIS A 161 14.28 -6.07 3.80
C HIS A 161 15.09 -5.14 2.89
N ARG A 162 16.27 -4.72 3.35
CA ARG A 162 17.26 -4.02 2.54
C ARG A 162 18.58 -4.79 2.57
N ALA A 163 19.09 -5.16 1.40
CA ALA A 163 20.29 -5.98 1.26
C ALA A 163 20.29 -7.23 2.15
N GLY A 164 19.15 -7.94 2.19
CA GLY A 164 18.95 -9.14 3.00
C GLY A 164 18.74 -8.92 4.51
N ARG A 165 18.78 -7.67 5.00
CA ARG A 165 18.57 -7.34 6.42
C ARG A 165 17.18 -6.77 6.67
N PRO A 166 16.45 -7.20 7.71
CA PRO A 166 15.15 -6.63 8.05
C PRO A 166 15.29 -5.18 8.53
N ILE A 167 14.47 -4.28 7.98
CA ILE A 167 14.35 -2.90 8.47
C ILE A 167 12.96 -2.63 9.09
N LEU A 168 11.96 -3.44 8.75
CA LEU A 168 10.61 -3.38 9.33
C LEU A 168 9.96 -4.77 9.24
N ASP A 169 9.37 -5.24 10.34
CA ASP A 169 8.38 -6.32 10.36
C ASP A 169 7.26 -5.88 11.30
N GLN A 170 6.14 -5.48 10.71
CA GLN A 170 5.00 -4.92 11.43
C GLN A 170 3.74 -5.68 11.06
N GLN A 171 2.91 -5.98 12.06
CA GLN A 171 1.56 -6.49 11.85
C GLN A 171 0.55 -5.58 12.55
N THR A 172 -0.53 -5.23 11.85
CA THR A 172 -1.74 -4.63 12.42
C THR A 172 -2.89 -5.61 12.30
N ASP A 173 -3.80 -5.60 13.29
CA ASP A 173 -5.02 -6.39 13.27
C ASP A 173 -6.16 -5.52 13.79
N LEU A 174 -7.04 -5.10 12.88
CA LEU A 174 -8.02 -4.05 13.10
C LEU A 174 -9.42 -4.57 12.78
N GLY A 175 -10.40 -4.19 13.61
CA GLY A 175 -11.81 -4.55 13.42
C GLY A 175 -12.29 -5.69 14.33
N PRO A 176 -13.59 -6.06 14.23
CA PRO A 176 -14.23 -6.98 15.16
C PRO A 176 -13.49 -8.31 15.32
N GLY A 177 -13.25 -8.70 16.57
CA GLY A 177 -12.54 -9.93 16.94
C GLY A 177 -11.02 -9.78 17.07
N ALA A 178 -10.44 -8.62 16.73
CA ALA A 178 -9.07 -8.28 17.10
C ALA A 178 -9.03 -7.70 18.53
N PRO A 179 -8.09 -8.10 19.41
CA PRO A 179 -8.04 -7.60 20.78
C PRO A 179 -7.82 -6.08 20.86
N GLY A 180 -8.74 -5.37 21.51
CA GLY A 180 -8.60 -3.93 21.80
C GLY A 180 -8.57 -3.01 20.58
N TRP A 181 -9.06 -3.47 19.42
CA TRP A 181 -8.97 -2.73 18.15
C TRP A 181 -9.63 -1.34 18.18
N ASP A 182 -10.66 -1.16 19.00
CA ASP A 182 -11.39 0.10 19.22
C ASP A 182 -10.92 0.85 20.49
N GLY A 183 -9.93 0.30 21.21
CA GLY A 183 -9.38 0.89 22.42
C GLY A 183 -8.36 2.01 22.18
N PRO A 184 -8.00 2.75 23.23
CA PRO A 184 -7.07 3.89 23.15
C PRO A 184 -5.64 3.50 22.77
N ALA A 185 -5.24 2.24 22.96
CA ALA A 185 -3.94 1.72 22.55
C ALA A 185 -3.88 1.29 21.08
N SER A 186 -5.03 1.28 20.38
CA SER A 186 -5.14 0.93 18.97
C SER A 186 -5.69 2.12 18.19
N LEU A 187 -6.97 2.12 17.81
CA LEU A 187 -7.53 3.20 16.99
C LEU A 187 -8.02 4.41 17.80
N GLY A 188 -8.21 4.32 19.11
CA GLY A 188 -8.66 5.46 19.92
C GLY A 188 -9.95 6.14 19.42
N GLY A 189 -10.85 5.37 18.80
CA GLY A 189 -12.08 5.88 18.17
C GLY A 189 -11.94 6.37 16.73
N HIS A 190 -10.73 6.40 16.17
CA HIS A 190 -10.49 6.67 14.75
C HIS A 190 -10.98 5.52 13.86
N ARG A 191 -11.14 5.84 12.57
CA ARG A 191 -11.62 4.87 11.55
C ARG A 191 -10.56 4.52 10.54
N THR A 192 -9.51 5.31 10.49
CA THR A 192 -8.47 5.16 9.51
C THR A 192 -7.13 5.11 10.22
N ALA A 193 -6.30 4.20 9.73
CA ALA A 193 -4.91 4.05 10.13
C ALA A 193 -4.09 3.96 8.85
N GLY A 194 -2.89 4.52 8.87
CA GLY A 194 -2.04 4.43 7.70
C GLY A 194 -0.62 4.81 8.00
N GLN A 195 0.21 4.56 7.00
CA GLN A 195 1.65 4.71 7.11
C GLN A 195 2.27 5.12 5.78
N LEU A 196 3.31 5.95 5.85
CA LEU A 196 4.19 6.31 4.75
C LEU A 196 5.61 5.83 5.08
N LEU A 197 6.04 4.78 4.38
CA LEU A 197 7.40 4.27 4.41
C LEU A 197 8.23 5.00 3.35
N THR A 198 9.39 5.52 3.75
CA THR A 198 10.37 6.13 2.85
C THR A 198 11.75 5.53 3.09
N VAL A 199 12.42 5.07 2.03
CA VAL A 199 13.80 4.55 2.06
C VAL A 199 14.61 5.20 0.94
N GLY A 200 15.76 5.82 1.25
CA GLY A 200 16.64 6.42 0.25
C GLY A 200 16.05 7.63 -0.50
N LEU A 201 14.96 8.19 0.03
CA LEU A 201 14.31 9.40 -0.47
C LEU A 201 14.14 10.39 0.70
N PRO A 202 13.96 11.70 0.45
CA PRO A 202 13.79 12.69 1.51
C PRO A 202 12.66 12.33 2.46
N ALA A 203 12.91 12.32 3.78
CA ALA A 203 11.89 12.01 4.77
C ALA A 203 10.67 12.96 4.66
N PRO A 204 9.46 12.51 5.01
CA PRO A 204 8.35 13.44 5.20
C PRO A 204 8.69 14.46 6.29
N PRO A 205 8.09 15.67 6.24
CA PRO A 205 8.17 16.58 7.38
C PRO A 205 7.57 15.91 8.63
N PRO A 206 8.02 16.30 9.84
CA PRO A 206 7.41 15.81 11.07
C PRO A 206 5.93 16.19 11.10
N PRO A 207 5.06 15.33 11.66
CA PRO A 207 3.65 15.65 11.81
C PRO A 207 3.45 16.85 12.76
N PRO A 208 2.33 17.57 12.64
CA PRO A 208 2.01 18.66 13.57
C PRO A 208 1.88 18.11 15.00
N PRO A 209 2.29 18.87 16.03
CA PRO A 209 2.16 18.47 17.41
C PRO A 209 0.69 18.29 17.81
N GLY A 210 0.41 17.32 18.69
CA GLY A 210 -0.93 17.07 19.23
C GLY A 210 -1.88 16.29 18.32
N GLY A 211 -1.41 15.79 17.17
CA GLY A 211 -2.16 14.83 16.34
C GLY A 211 -1.75 13.38 16.60
N ASP A 212 -2.60 12.44 16.18
CA ASP A 212 -2.38 11.00 16.31
C ASP A 212 -1.43 10.47 15.22
N ALA A 213 -0.25 11.09 15.09
CA ALA A 213 0.76 10.75 14.10
C ALA A 213 2.19 10.80 14.67
N ALA A 214 3.04 9.88 14.23
CA ALA A 214 4.42 9.77 14.67
C ALA A 214 5.35 9.47 13.50
N LEU A 215 6.49 10.17 13.45
CA LEU A 215 7.58 9.90 12.52
C LEU A 215 8.68 9.12 13.23
N LEU A 216 8.95 7.91 12.76
CA LEU A 216 9.97 7.02 13.29
C LEU A 216 11.15 6.92 12.33
N ALA A 217 12.37 6.90 12.89
CA ALA A 217 13.55 6.44 12.18
C ALA A 217 13.59 4.90 12.24
N LEU A 218 13.83 4.27 11.10
CA LEU A 218 13.99 2.81 11.00
C LEU A 218 15.48 2.43 10.92
N PRO A 219 15.83 1.15 11.18
CA PRO A 219 17.18 0.65 10.92
C PRO A 219 17.65 0.90 9.48
N GLY A 220 18.89 1.36 9.34
CA GLY A 220 19.53 1.67 8.06
C GLY A 220 19.40 3.13 7.64
N GLU A 221 20.34 3.59 6.82
CA GLU A 221 20.42 4.99 6.42
C GLU A 221 19.23 5.40 5.54
N GLY A 222 18.61 6.53 5.90
CA GLY A 222 17.54 7.15 5.11
C GLY A 222 16.23 6.37 5.10
N ALA A 223 15.96 5.55 6.12
CA ALA A 223 14.71 4.82 6.29
C ALA A 223 13.84 5.47 7.37
N THR A 224 12.60 5.83 7.02
CA THR A 224 11.63 6.46 7.94
C THR A 224 10.23 5.88 7.75
N LEU A 225 9.47 5.86 8.84
CA LEU A 225 8.06 5.47 8.86
C LEU A 225 7.24 6.58 9.50
N LEU A 226 6.37 7.22 8.74
CA LEU A 226 5.34 8.08 9.31
C LEU A 226 4.08 7.24 9.49
N THR A 227 3.62 7.04 10.72
CA THR A 227 2.35 6.38 11.03
C THR A 227 1.33 7.40 11.51
N ALA A 228 0.05 7.22 11.19
CA ALA A 228 -1.01 8.14 11.58
C ALA A 228 -2.37 7.44 11.74
N LEU A 229 -3.17 7.95 12.67
CA LEU A 229 -4.60 7.70 12.79
C LEU A 229 -5.37 8.97 12.41
N ALA A 230 -6.58 8.80 11.90
CA ALA A 230 -7.44 9.95 11.58
C ALA A 230 -8.93 9.60 11.62
N PRO A 231 -9.82 10.59 11.77
CA PRO A 231 -11.27 10.35 11.76
C PRO A 231 -11.79 9.83 10.40
N ASP A 232 -11.13 10.20 9.30
CA ASP A 232 -11.52 9.80 7.95
C ASP A 232 -10.30 9.65 7.01
N ALA A 233 -10.56 9.16 5.79
CA ALA A 233 -9.51 8.88 4.81
C ALA A 233 -8.87 10.15 4.24
N LEU A 234 -9.60 11.27 4.16
CA LEU A 234 -9.07 12.52 3.64
C LEU A 234 -8.11 13.18 4.64
N ALA A 235 -8.47 13.20 5.92
CA ALA A 235 -7.62 13.64 7.00
C ALA A 235 -6.35 12.78 7.08
N LEU A 236 -6.48 11.46 7.00
CA LEU A 236 -5.33 10.55 6.95
C LEU A 236 -4.42 10.84 5.75
N ARG A 237 -5.00 10.98 4.56
CA ARG A 237 -4.27 11.28 3.32
C ARG A 237 -3.45 12.56 3.44
N ARG A 238 -4.01 13.61 4.07
CA ARG A 238 -3.31 14.89 4.30
C ARG A 238 -2.14 14.74 5.26
N LEU A 239 -2.27 13.94 6.31
CA LEU A 239 -1.18 13.65 7.24
C LEU A 239 -0.06 12.87 6.56
N LEU A 240 -0.40 11.86 5.74
CA LEU A 240 0.56 10.97 5.10
C LEU A 240 1.14 11.50 3.79
N THR A 241 0.47 12.42 3.10
CA THR A 241 0.88 12.91 1.79
C THR A 241 0.56 14.39 1.62
N ASN A 242 1.59 15.24 1.71
CA ASN A 242 1.50 16.64 1.28
C ASN A 242 1.80 16.76 -0.22
N ASP A 243 1.29 17.80 -0.89
CA ASP A 243 1.43 17.97 -2.36
C ASP A 243 2.89 17.97 -2.85
N ARG A 244 3.85 18.39 -2.01
CA ARG A 244 5.30 18.30 -2.31
C ARG A 244 5.81 16.86 -2.50
N GLN A 245 5.11 15.86 -1.95
CA GLN A 245 5.48 14.46 -2.03
C GLN A 245 4.90 13.75 -3.26
N ARG A 246 4.02 14.43 -4.01
CA ARG A 246 3.56 14.01 -5.34
C ARG A 246 4.54 14.40 -6.45
N CYS A 247 5.33 15.45 -6.22
CA CYS A 247 6.31 15.94 -7.18
C CYS A 247 7.61 15.14 -7.08
N VAL A 248 7.96 14.47 -8.16
CA VAL A 248 9.31 13.97 -8.42
C VAL A 248 10.11 15.16 -8.92
N GLU A 249 11.19 15.52 -8.23
CA GLU A 249 12.16 16.43 -8.85
C GLU A 249 12.69 15.76 -10.13
N PRO A 250 12.73 16.48 -11.27
CA PRO A 250 13.28 15.92 -12.50
C PRO A 250 14.71 15.48 -12.23
N VAL A 251 15.10 14.33 -12.78
CA VAL A 251 16.50 13.90 -12.82
C VAL A 251 17.28 15.04 -13.46
N THR A 252 18.07 15.75 -12.68
CA THR A 252 19.01 16.74 -13.20
C THR A 252 20.07 16.01 -13.98
N HIS A 253 19.93 15.97 -15.30
CA HIS A 253 21.06 15.68 -16.18
C HIS A 253 22.09 16.79 -15.94
N ARG A 254 23.23 16.46 -15.33
CA ARG A 254 24.42 17.28 -15.48
C ARG A 254 24.88 17.18 -16.94
N PRO A 255 25.24 18.30 -17.57
CA PRO A 255 25.79 18.32 -18.93
C PRO A 255 27.14 17.59 -19.00
#